data_AF-A0A2Z6NDC4-F1
#
_entry.id   AF-A0A2Z6NDC4-F1
#
_cell.length_a   1.000
_cell.length_b   1.000
_cell.length_c   1.000
_cell.angle_alpha   90.00
_cell.angle_beta   90.00
_cell.angle_gamma   90.00
#
_symmetry.space_group_name_H-M   'P 1'
#
loop_
_entity.id
_entity.type
_entity.pdbx_description
1 polymer ?
#
loop_
_entity_poly.entity_id
_entity_poly.type
_entity_poly.pdbx_seq_one_letter_code
_entity_poly.pdbx_strand_id
1 'polypeptide(L)'
;MEPTEGQELLSLSTSVKLLLDELVSTEFVNNIRRTKLDVSLLKNLKTTLLRVFIALNDADAVNKRLYELRLTLSEVQFLFIEINTDYETLTTKRY
;
A
#
# COMPACT_ATOMS: atom_id res chain seq x y z
N MET A 1 12.99 -17.01 -19.94
CA MET A 1 13.94 -15.92 -19.67
C MET A 1 13.49 -15.32 -18.36
N GLU A 2 14.26 -15.52 -17.29
CA GLU A 2 13.94 -14.97 -15.97
C GLU A 2 13.93 -13.43 -16.09
N PRO A 3 12.94 -12.73 -15.50
CA PRO A 3 12.98 -11.27 -15.45
C PRO A 3 14.25 -10.83 -14.72
N THR A 4 14.93 -9.84 -15.27
CA THR A 4 16.09 -9.23 -14.60
C THR A 4 15.60 -8.43 -13.39
N GLU A 5 16.37 -8.37 -12.30
CA GLU A 5 16.01 -7.63 -11.06
C GLU A 5 15.53 -6.19 -11.35
N GLY A 6 16.09 -5.53 -12.37
CA GLY A 6 15.65 -4.21 -12.80
C GLY A 6 14.22 -4.16 -13.37
N GLN A 7 13.78 -5.20 -14.07
CA GLN A 7 12.41 -5.32 -14.60
C GLN A 7 11.38 -5.54 -13.49
N GLU A 8 11.73 -6.32 -12.47
CA GLU A 8 10.85 -6.56 -11.33
C GLU A 8 10.64 -5.29 -10.49
N LEU A 9 11.70 -4.53 -10.24
CA LEU A 9 11.63 -3.25 -9.53
C LEU A 9 10.80 -2.21 -10.29
N LEU A 10 10.95 -2.14 -11.62
CA LEU A 10 10.14 -1.26 -12.48
C LEU A 10 8.65 -1.63 -12.44
N SER A 11 8.35 -2.94 -12.49
CA SER A 11 6.98 -3.45 -12.40
C SER A 11 6.35 -3.12 -11.03
N LEU A 12 7.11 -3.28 -9.95
CA LEU A 12 6.66 -2.98 -8.61
C LEU A 12 6.47 -1.47 -8.40
N SER A 13 7.40 -0.64 -8.88
CA SER A 13 7.28 0.83 -8.85
C SER A 13 6.02 1.31 -9.57
N THR A 14 5.76 0.75 -10.76
CA THR A 14 4.56 1.03 -11.55
C THR A 14 3.28 0.65 -10.80
N SER A 15 3.27 -0.53 -10.18
CA SER A 15 2.12 -1.01 -9.40
C SER A 15 1.84 -0.14 -8.17
N VAL A 16 2.89 0.24 -7.43
CA VAL A 16 2.76 1.13 -6.26
C VAL A 16 2.26 2.51 -6.67
N LYS A 17 2.69 3.02 -7.83
CA LYS A 17 2.19 4.27 -8.39
C LYS A 17 0.69 4.20 -8.69
N LEU A 18 0.24 3.15 -9.36
CA LEU A 18 -1.18 2.94 -9.66
C LEU A 18 -2.02 2.90 -8.38
N LEU A 19 -1.55 2.21 -7.34
CA LEU A 19 -2.22 2.18 -6.04
C LEU A 19 -2.29 3.57 -5.39
N LEU A 20 -1.21 4.37 -5.47
CA LEU A 20 -1.21 5.75 -4.96
C LEU A 20 -2.21 6.65 -5.70
N ASP A 21 -2.29 6.52 -7.02
CA ASP A 21 -3.24 7.25 -7.87
C ASP A 21 -4.69 6.83 -7.55
N GLU A 22 -4.93 5.54 -7.30
CA GLU A 22 -6.23 5.01 -6.94
C GLU A 22 -6.68 5.47 -5.54
N LEU A 23 -5.77 5.52 -4.55
CA LEU A 23 -6.06 5.99 -3.20
C LEU A 23 -6.51 7.47 -3.14
N VAL A 24 -6.10 8.28 -4.11
CA VAL A 24 -6.54 9.68 -4.23
C VAL A 24 -7.68 9.86 -5.23
N SER A 25 -8.11 8.79 -5.90
CA SER A 25 -9.22 8.84 -6.85
C SER A 25 -10.51 9.22 -6.14
N THR A 26 -11.34 10.00 -6.83
CA THR A 26 -12.62 10.45 -6.29
C THR A 26 -13.54 9.26 -5.99
N GLU A 27 -13.48 8.20 -6.80
CA GLU A 27 -14.25 6.99 -6.60
C GLU A 27 -13.85 6.26 -5.32
N PHE A 28 -12.55 5.99 -5.12
CA PHE A 28 -12.06 5.33 -3.93
C PHE A 28 -12.34 6.15 -2.66
N VAL A 29 -12.06 7.46 -2.69
CA VAL A 29 -12.33 8.35 -1.56
C VAL A 29 -13.83 8.37 -1.22
N ASN A 30 -14.71 8.36 -2.21
CA ASN A 30 -16.14 8.30 -1.98
C ASN A 30 -16.60 6.94 -1.43
N ASN A 31 -15.99 5.84 -1.87
CA ASN A 31 -16.25 4.52 -1.32
C ASN A 31 -15.79 4.42 0.14
N ILE A 32 -14.58 4.88 0.45
CA ILE A 32 -14.06 4.90 1.82
C ILE A 32 -14.88 5.81 2.73
N ARG A 33 -15.32 6.97 2.26
CA ARG A 33 -16.22 7.85 3.04
C ARG A 33 -17.56 7.19 3.38
N ARG A 34 -17.98 6.18 2.61
CA ARG A 34 -19.21 5.41 2.85
C ARG A 34 -18.96 4.18 3.72
N THR A 35 -17.71 3.77 3.93
CA THR A 35 -17.35 2.70 4.84
C THR A 35 -17.00 3.27 6.23
N LYS A 36 -16.93 2.41 7.24
CA LYS A 36 -16.45 2.79 8.59
C LYS A 36 -14.93 2.84 8.69
N LEU A 37 -14.23 2.86 7.56
CA LEU A 37 -12.78 2.80 7.55
C LEU A 37 -12.20 4.05 8.21
N ASP A 38 -11.31 3.84 9.17
CA ASP A 38 -10.66 4.95 9.86
C ASP A 38 -9.77 5.75 8.87
N VAL A 39 -10.03 7.05 8.82
CA VAL A 39 -9.26 8.03 8.03
C VAL A 39 -7.78 8.00 8.43
N SER A 40 -7.46 7.64 9.66
CA SER A 40 -6.08 7.47 10.14
C SER A 40 -5.36 6.33 9.40
N LEU A 41 -6.03 5.19 9.20
CA LEU A 41 -5.51 4.03 8.48
C LEU A 41 -5.26 4.33 7.02
N LEU A 42 -6.17 5.08 6.39
CA LEU A 42 -5.98 5.52 5.00
C LEU A 42 -4.76 6.44 4.86
N LYS A 43 -4.55 7.37 5.80
CA LYS A 43 -3.37 8.25 5.82
C LYS A 43 -2.08 7.47 6.03
N ASN A 44 -2.11 6.47 6.91
CA ASN A 44 -0.97 5.59 7.15
C ASN A 44 -0.63 4.79 5.89
N LEU A 45 -1.62 4.15 5.26
CA LEU A 45 -1.43 3.39 4.03
C LEU A 45 -0.82 4.23 2.91
N LYS A 46 -1.34 5.45 2.69
CA LYS A 46 -0.79 6.39 1.70
C LYS A 46 0.66 6.76 2.02
N THR A 47 0.97 7.06 3.28
CA THR A 47 2.32 7.44 3.72
C THR A 47 3.31 6.30 3.49
N THR A 48 2.90 5.08 3.86
CA THR A 48 3.71 3.87 3.70
C THR A 48 3.96 3.56 2.22
N LEU A 49 2.94 3.63 1.35
CA LEU A 49 3.12 3.44 -0.10
C LEU A 49 4.01 4.50 -0.75
N LEU A 50 3.97 5.75 -0.30
CA LEU A 50 4.89 6.80 -0.77
C LEU A 50 6.35 6.46 -0.42
N ARG A 51 6.61 5.92 0.78
CA ARG A 51 7.95 5.47 1.17
C ARG A 51 8.45 4.32 0.29
N VAL A 52 7.57 3.34 0.01
CA VAL A 52 7.86 2.24 -0.94
C VAL A 52 8.20 2.81 -2.31
N PHE A 53 7.39 3.72 -2.84
CA PHE A 53 7.58 4.30 -4.16
C PHE A 53 8.92 5.05 -4.28
N ILE A 54 9.29 5.84 -3.27
CA ILE A 54 10.58 6.54 -3.22
C ILE A 54 11.74 5.54 -3.21
N ALA A 55 11.65 4.50 -2.36
CA ALA A 55 12.70 3.49 -2.25
C ALA A 55 12.89 2.67 -3.55
N LEU A 56 11.84 2.47 -4.34
CA LEU A 56 11.91 1.75 -5.62
C LEU A 56 12.48 2.58 -6.78
N ASN A 57 12.42 3.91 -6.72
CA ASN A 57 12.89 4.80 -7.79
C ASN A 57 14.28 5.41 -7.53
N ASP A 58 14.87 5.16 -6.36
CA ASP A 58 16.18 5.69 -5.97
C ASP A 58 17.29 4.65 -6.21
N ALA A 59 18.05 4.84 -7.30
CA ALA A 59 19.02 3.87 -7.83
C ALA A 59 20.24 3.63 -6.93
N ASP A 60 20.63 4.61 -6.11
CA ASP A 60 21.78 4.49 -5.19
C ASP A 60 21.40 3.89 -3.83
N ALA A 61 20.10 3.76 -3.55
CA ALA A 61 19.58 3.38 -2.24
C ALA A 61 19.23 1.89 -2.11
N VAL A 62 19.22 1.15 -3.22
CA VAL A 62 18.63 -0.21 -3.32
C VAL A 62 19.13 -1.18 -2.25
N ASN A 63 20.44 -1.22 -1.96
CA ASN A 63 20.99 -2.15 -0.97
C ASN A 63 20.78 -1.73 0.50
N LYS A 64 20.86 -0.43 0.81
CA LYS A 64 20.69 0.07 2.19
C LYS A 64 19.21 0.19 2.57
N ARG A 65 18.35 0.49 1.61
CA ARG A 65 16.92 0.68 1.80
C ARG A 65 16.08 -0.55 1.51
N LEU A 66 16.64 -1.67 1.04
CA LEU A 66 15.91 -2.93 0.92
C LEU A 66 15.33 -3.39 2.27
N TYR A 67 16.05 -3.12 3.36
CA TYR A 67 15.57 -3.36 4.72
C TYR A 67 14.42 -2.42 5.11
N GLU A 68 14.54 -1.12 4.80
CA GLU A 68 13.47 -0.12 4.99
C GLU A 68 12.24 -0.45 4.14
N LEU A 69 12.44 -0.93 2.91
CA LEU A 69 11.40 -1.37 1.98
C LEU A 69 10.66 -2.58 2.54
N ARG A 70 11.38 -3.58 3.08
CA ARG A 70 10.78 -4.75 3.74
C ARG A 70 9.95 -4.35 4.95
N LEU A 71 10.49 -3.48 5.81
CA LEU A 71 9.74 -2.92 6.95
C LEU A 71 8.47 -2.20 6.50
N THR A 72 8.60 -1.33 5.50
CA THR A 72 7.49 -0.57 4.94
C THR A 72 6.44 -1.49 4.31
N LEU A 73 6.83 -2.55 3.60
CA LEU A 73 5.91 -3.55 3.06
C LEU A 73 5.20 -4.34 4.16
N SER A 74 5.87 -4.65 5.27
CA SER A 74 5.23 -5.26 6.45
C SER A 74 4.20 -4.33 7.10
N GLU A 75 4.47 -3.01 7.16
CA GLU A 75 3.48 -2.03 7.61
C GLU A 75 2.25 -1.99 6.68
N VAL A 76 2.46 -2.02 5.35
CA VAL A 76 1.34 -2.11 4.39
C VAL A 76 0.52 -3.37 4.62
N GLN A 77 1.15 -4.53 4.79
CA GLN A 77 0.45 -5.79 5.04
C GLN A 77 -0.37 -5.73 6.34
N PHE A 78 0.19 -5.16 7.41
CA PHE A 78 -0.52 -5.00 8.68
C PHE A 78 -1.75 -4.10 8.52
N LEU A 79 -1.62 -2.98 7.82
CA LEU A 79 -2.75 -2.08 7.56
C LEU A 79 -3.84 -2.76 6.72
N PHE A 80 -3.48 -3.59 5.73
CA PHE A 80 -4.47 -4.37 4.98
C PHE A 80 -5.20 -5.40 5.86
N ILE A 81 -4.49 -6.05 6.79
CA ILE A 81 -5.12 -6.96 7.77
C ILE A 81 -6.08 -6.17 8.66
N GLU A 82 -5.67 -5.02 9.19
CA GLU A 82 -6.52 -4.17 10.03
C GLU A 82 -7.80 -3.73 9.30
N ILE A 83 -7.65 -3.23 8.07
CA ILE A 83 -8.77 -2.86 7.19
C ILE A 83 -9.73 -4.04 6.95
N ASN A 84 -9.19 -5.24 6.69
CA ASN A 84 -10.00 -6.42 6.40
C ASN A 84 -10.64 -7.04 7.65
N THR A 85 -10.00 -6.95 8.81
CA THR A 85 -10.53 -7.51 10.06
C THR A 85 -11.69 -6.66 10.60
N ASP A 86 -11.63 -5.33 10.42
CA ASP A 86 -12.76 -4.43 10.68
C ASP A 86 -13.93 -4.68 9.72
N TYR A 87 -13.68 -5.25 8.53
CA TYR A 87 -14.74 -5.63 7.60
C TYR A 87 -15.48 -6.90 8.03
N GLU A 88 -14.78 -7.94 8.52
CA GLU A 88 -15.40 -9.20 8.96
C GLU A 88 -16.26 -9.06 10.23
N THR A 89 -15.90 -8.17 11.16
CA THR A 89 -16.70 -7.93 12.39
C THR A 89 -18.00 -7.16 12.12
N LEU A 90 -18.10 -6.44 10.99
CA LEU A 90 -19.31 -5.73 10.57
C LEU A 90 -20.27 -6.64 9.79
N THR A 91 -19.79 -7.70 9.13
CA THR A 91 -20.63 -8.65 8.38
C THR A 91 -21.18 -9.78 9.26
N THR A 92 -20.50 -10.15 10.34
CA THR A 92 -20.97 -11.20 11.29
C THR A 92 -22.05 -10.74 12.28
N LYS A 93 -22.31 -9.44 12.43
CA LYS A 93 -23.38 -8.89 13.29
C LYS A 93 -24.77 -8.81 12.64
N ARG A 94 -24.98 -9.42 11.46
CA ARG A 94 -26.25 -9.36 10.70
C ARG A 94 -27.11 -10.62 10.73
N TYR A 95 -26.88 -11.56 11.66
CA TYR A 95 -27.81 -12.67 11.91
C TYR A 95 -28.27 -12.69 13.36
#